data_AF-A0A096X811-F1
#
_entry.id   AF-A0A096X811-F1
#
_cell.length_a   1.000
_cell.length_b   1.000
_cell.length_c   1.000
_cell.angle_alpha   90.00
_cell.angle_beta   90.00
_cell.angle_gamma   90.00
#
_symmetry.space_group_name_H-M   'P 1'
#
loop_
_entity.id
_entity.type
_entity.pdbx_description
1 polymer ?
#
loop_
_entity_poly.entity_id
_entity_poly.type
_entity_poly.pdbx_seq_one_letter_code
_entity_poly.pdbx_strand_id
1 'polypeptide(L)' 'VFYDASRKLILKGVDGVVFVADWQIARMDANMESLENLKNNLHEYGLNLDDIPYVMQYNKRDLP' A
#
# COMPACT_ATOMS: atom_id res chain seq x y z
N VAL A 1 -8.62 8.32 7.98
CA VAL A 1 -7.97 9.59 8.38
C VAL A 1 -7.08 9.42 9.62
N PHE A 2 -7.51 8.73 10.69
CA PHE A 2 -6.57 8.28 11.74
C PHE A 2 -5.62 7.22 11.17
N TYR A 3 -4.31 7.30 11.50
CA TYR A 3 -3.16 6.46 11.07
C TYR A 3 -2.23 6.99 9.97
N ASP A 4 -2.49 8.12 9.31
CA ASP A 4 -1.63 8.57 8.19
C ASP A 4 -0.20 8.92 8.65
N ALA A 5 -0.07 9.58 9.81
CA ALA A 5 1.22 9.87 10.43
C ALA A 5 2.02 8.61 10.79
N SER A 6 1.34 7.55 11.24
CA SER A 6 1.97 6.26 11.55
C SER A 6 2.44 5.56 10.28
N ARG A 7 1.64 5.60 9.20
CA ARG A 7 1.98 4.98 7.90
C ARG A 7 3.21 5.62 7.27
N LYS A 8 3.32 6.94 7.34
CA LYS A 8 4.50 7.68 6.86
C LYS A 8 5.76 7.25 7.58
N LEU A 9 5.72 7.19 8.91
CA LEU A 9 6.89 6.84 9.72
C LEU A 9 7.45 5.44 9.39
N ILE A 10 6.58 4.48 9.08
CA ILE A 10 6.96 3.09 8.78
C ILE A 10 7.71 2.97 7.44
N LEU A 11 7.48 3.90 6.51
CA LEU A 11 8.09 3.86 5.17
C LEU A 11 9.51 4.47 5.13
N LYS A 12 9.96 5.10 6.22
CA LYS A 12 11.31 5.65 6.29
C LYS A 12 12.36 4.52 6.29
N GLY A 13 13.18 4.47 5.24
CA GLY A 13 14.24 3.47 5.10
C GLY A 13 13.73 2.09 4.69
N VAL A 14 12.59 2.03 4.01
CA VAL A 14 12.03 0.78 3.49
C VAL A 14 12.88 0.22 2.34
N ASP A 15 13.25 -1.06 2.43
CA ASP A 15 13.98 -1.77 1.35
C ASP A 15 13.04 -2.49 0.37
N GLY A 16 11.77 -2.70 0.75
CA GLY A 16 10.77 -3.33 -0.10
C GLY A 16 9.38 -3.37 0.54
N VAL A 17 8.35 -3.50 -0.28
CA VAL A 17 6.94 -3.40 0.16
C VAL A 17 6.13 -4.61 -0.31
N VAL A 18 5.29 -5.14 0.57
CA VAL A 18 4.20 -6.05 0.20
C VAL A 18 2.88 -5.33 0.42
N PHE A 19 2.13 -5.11 -0.65
CA PHE A 19 0.78 -4.55 -0.55
C PHE A 19 -0.24 -5.68 -0.54
N VAL A 20 -1.03 -5.73 0.52
CA VAL A 20 -2.04 -6.75 0.72
C VAL A 20 -3.40 -6.19 0.34
N ALA A 21 -3.87 -6.52 -0.86
CA ALA A 21 -5.18 -6.15 -1.37
C ALA A 21 -6.25 -7.14 -0.86
N ASP A 22 -7.41 -6.62 -0.47
CA ASP A 22 -8.59 -7.45 -0.16
C ASP A 22 -9.29 -7.85 -1.47
N TRP A 23 -9.48 -9.15 -1.73
CA TRP A 23 -10.05 -9.65 -2.98
C TRP A 23 -11.55 -9.30 -3.19
N GLN A 24 -12.26 -8.89 -2.15
CA GLN A 24 -13.69 -8.56 -2.26
C GLN A 24 -13.92 -7.36 -3.18
N ILE A 25 -14.90 -7.48 -4.09
CA ILE A 25 -15.27 -6.41 -5.03
C ILE A 25 -15.62 -5.11 -4.28
N ALA A 26 -16.36 -5.22 -3.17
CA ALA A 26 -16.73 -4.08 -2.32
C ALA A 26 -15.54 -3.35 -1.69
N ARG A 27 -14.33 -3.92 -1.74
CA ARG A 27 -13.09 -3.32 -1.23
C ARG A 27 -12.17 -2.78 -2.33
N MET A 28 -12.56 -2.88 -3.61
CA MET A 28 -11.73 -2.41 -4.72
C MET A 28 -11.38 -0.92 -4.59
N ASP A 29 -12.37 -0.06 -4.32
CA ASP A 29 -12.14 1.39 -4.15
C ASP A 29 -11.18 1.68 -2.99
N ALA A 30 -11.34 0.97 -1.87
CA ALA A 30 -10.46 1.11 -0.72
C ALA A 30 -9.02 0.60 -1.02
N ASN A 31 -8.88 -0.45 -1.82
CA ASN A 31 -7.57 -0.93 -2.27
C ASN A 31 -6.89 0.12 -3.16
N MET A 32 -7.62 0.72 -4.09
CA MET A 32 -7.10 1.78 -4.98
C MET A 32 -6.68 3.01 -4.17
N GLU A 33 -7.53 3.49 -3.27
CA GLU A 33 -7.21 4.62 -2.38
C GLU A 33 -5.99 4.33 -1.51
N SER A 34 -5.88 3.12 -0.95
CA SER A 34 -4.73 2.74 -0.12
C SER A 34 -3.45 2.59 -0.93
N LEU A 35 -3.51 2.14 -2.19
CA LEU A 35 -2.34 2.05 -3.06
C LEU A 35 -1.85 3.44 -3.47
N GLU A 36 -2.77 4.36 -3.75
CA GLU A 36 -2.44 5.74 -4.05
C GLU A 36 -1.83 6.45 -2.84
N ASN A 37 -2.36 6.22 -1.64
CA ASN A 37 -1.76 6.71 -0.40
C ASN A 37 -0.34 6.16 -0.17
N LEU A 38 -0.09 4.88 -0.46
CA LEU A 38 1.26 4.30 -0.40
C LEU A 38 2.22 5.04 -1.35
N LYS A 39 1.83 5.27 -2.60
CA LYS A 39 2.64 6.01 -3.58
C LYS A 39 2.95 7.42 -3.09
N ASN A 40 1.95 8.17 -2.67
CA ASN A 40 2.13 9.53 -2.15
C ASN A 40 3.08 9.56 -0.94
N ASN A 41 2.95 8.61 -0.01
CA ASN A 41 3.83 8.54 1.15
C ASN A 41 5.28 8.21 0.78
N LEU A 42 5.51 7.35 -0.23
CA LEU A 42 6.86 7.06 -0.73
C LEU A 42 7.49 8.29 -1.40
N HIS A 43 6.70 9.02 -2.19
CA HIS A 43 7.15 10.24 -2.86
C HIS A 43 7.58 11.34 -1.88
N GLU A 44 6.94 11.44 -0.70
CA GLU A 44 7.38 12.36 0.35
C GLU A 44 8.79 12.06 0.89
N TYR A 45 9.27 10.82 0.72
CA TYR A 45 10.64 10.40 1.04
C TYR A 45 11.56 10.37 -0.18
N GLY A 46 11.11 10.86 -1.34
CA GLY A 46 11.86 10.84 -2.59
C GLY A 46 12.02 9.44 -3.20
N LEU A 47 11.16 8.49 -2.83
CA LEU A 47 11.12 7.15 -3.39
C LEU A 47 9.92 7.02 -4.34
N ASN A 48 10.08 6.29 -5.45
CA ASN A 48 8.95 5.84 -6.25
C ASN A 48 8.71 4.36 -5.98
N LEU A 49 7.44 3.91 -6.06
CA LEU A 49 7.11 2.50 -5.86
C LEU A 49 7.82 1.59 -6.88
N ASP A 50 8.08 2.12 -8.09
CA ASP A 50 8.77 1.41 -9.18
C ASP A 50 10.28 1.27 -8.94
N ASP A 51 10.85 2.04 -8.01
CA ASP A 51 12.29 2.03 -7.68
C ASP A 51 12.64 1.07 -6.54
N ILE A 52 11.64 0.50 -5.86
CA ILE A 52 11.82 -0.43 -4.75
C ILE A 52 11.20 -1.81 -5.05
N PRO A 53 11.78 -2.91 -4.55
CA PRO A 53 11.16 -4.22 -4.59
C PRO A 53 9.73 -4.19 -4.05
N TYR A 54 8.77 -4.59 -4.88
CA TYR A 54 7.35 -4.53 -4.54
C TYR A 54 6.62 -5.82 -4.94
N VAL A 55 5.75 -6.32 -4.06
CA VAL A 55 4.88 -7.47 -4.30
C VAL A 55 3.42 -7.11 -4.02
N MET A 56 2.54 -7.49 -4.94
CA MET A 56 1.09 -7.46 -4.74
C MET A 56 0.61 -8.81 -4.21
N GLN A 57 -0.07 -8.81 -3.06
CA GLN A 57 -0.75 -9.97 -2.50
C GLN A 57 -2.26 -9.75 -2.56
N TYR A 58 -2.97 -10.57 -3.35
CA TYR A 58 -4.42 -10.63 -3.30
C TYR A 58 -4.87 -11.60 -2.20
N ASN A 59 -5.34 -11.05 -1.08
CA ASN A 59 -5.76 -11.81 0.09
C ASN A 59 -7.27 -12.06 0.11
N LYS A 60 -7.72 -13.01 0.95
CA LYS A 60 -9.13 -13.41 1.11
C LYS A 60 -9.77 -14.01 -0.13
N ARG A 61 -8.97 -14.79 -0.88
CA ARG A 61 -9.39 -15.51 -2.09
C ARG A 61 -10.39 -16.64 -1.81
N ASP A 62 -10.55 -17.01 -0.55
CA ASP A 62 -11.53 -17.96 -0.03
C ASP A 62 -12.96 -17.38 0.03
N LEU A 63 -13.10 -16.05 -0.02
CA LEU A 63 -14.40 -15.41 -0.01
C LEU A 63 -15.13 -15.62 -1.34
N PRO A 64 -16.45 -15.84 -1.29
CA PRO A 64 -17.29 -16.11 -2.47
C PRO A 64 -17.39 -14.93 -3.43
#